data_AF-A0A367IS87-F1
#
_entry.id   AF-A0A367IS87-F1
#
_cell.length_a   1.000
_cell.length_b   1.000
_cell.length_c   1.000
_cell.angle_alpha   90.00
_cell.angle_beta   90.00
_cell.angle_gamma   90.00
#
_symmetry.space_group_name_H-M   'P 1'
#
loop_
_entity.id
_entity.type
_entity.pdbx_description
1 polymer ?
#
loop_
_entity_poly.entity_id
_entity_poly.type
_entity_poly.pdbx_seq_one_letter_code
_entity_poly.pdbx_strand_id
1 'polypeptide(L)'
;MFQVSEGHLAASYIHPMMSALFRSNNPETISNVCNKLFDMGQIANGSRPDYISDVYNGGERQYTNPVGEIKIEGATKIGIVRDLYRMALFSKEALDQGKLKGVMAF
;
A
#
# COMPACT_ATOMS: atom_id res chain seq x y z
N MET A 1 10.39 -27.27 3.92
CA MET A 1 9.45 -26.19 4.25
C MET A 1 9.05 -25.54 2.93
N PHE A 2 7.75 -25.43 2.61
CA PHE A 2 7.33 -24.73 1.38
C PHE A 2 7.58 -23.23 1.56
N GLN A 3 8.43 -22.65 0.72
CA GLN A 3 8.71 -21.22 0.76
C GLN A 3 7.52 -20.47 0.17
N VAL A 4 6.87 -19.66 0.99
CA VAL A 4 5.76 -18.80 0.57
C VAL A 4 6.33 -17.65 -0.24
N SER A 5 5.79 -17.41 -1.45
CA SER A 5 6.17 -16.25 -2.26
C SER A 5 5.53 -14.98 -1.72
N GLU A 6 6.11 -13.81 -2.03
CA GLU A 6 5.53 -12.51 -1.65
C GLU A 6 4.08 -12.36 -2.14
N GLY A 7 3.79 -12.79 -3.38
CA GLY A 7 2.43 -12.76 -3.93
C GLY A 7 1.46 -13.67 -3.18
N HIS A 8 1.91 -14.86 -2.76
CA HIS A 8 1.08 -15.76 -1.94
C HIS A 8 0.84 -15.16 -0.54
N LEU A 9 1.89 -14.62 0.10
CA LEU A 9 1.77 -13.93 1.38
C LEU A 9 0.78 -12.75 1.29
N ALA A 10 0.91 -11.95 0.24
CA ALA A 10 0.07 -10.80 -0.02
C ALA A 10 -1.41 -11.19 -0.20
N ALA A 11 -1.70 -12.17 -1.08
CA ALA A 11 -3.06 -12.53 -1.42
C ALA A 11 -3.76 -13.36 -0.32
N SER A 12 -3.05 -14.26 0.34
CA SER A 12 -3.64 -15.23 1.26
C SER A 12 -3.71 -14.74 2.72
N TYR A 13 -2.85 -13.80 3.12
CA TYR A 13 -2.76 -13.36 4.51
C TYR A 13 -2.90 -11.85 4.66
N ILE A 14 -2.07 -11.07 3.95
CA ILE A 14 -2.06 -9.61 4.11
C ILE A 14 -3.36 -9.00 3.60
N HIS A 15 -3.81 -9.34 2.40
CA HIS A 15 -5.02 -8.76 1.82
C HIS A 15 -6.27 -9.04 2.67
N PRO A 16 -6.56 -10.28 3.10
CA PRO A 16 -7.68 -10.54 4.01
C PRO A 16 -7.57 -9.78 5.34
N MET A 17 -6.37 -9.74 5.95
CA MET A 17 -6.13 -9.02 7.19
C MET A 17 -6.41 -7.52 7.03
N MET A 18 -5.81 -6.89 6.02
CA MET A 18 -5.93 -5.45 5.79
C MET A 18 -7.34 -5.06 5.35
N SER A 19 -8.00 -5.87 4.51
CA SER A 19 -9.40 -5.67 4.15
C SER A 19 -10.35 -5.78 5.35
N ALA A 20 -10.02 -6.60 6.35
CA ALA A 20 -10.78 -6.69 7.60
C ALA A 20 -10.45 -5.53 8.55
N LEU A 21 -9.18 -5.16 8.69
CA LEU A 21 -8.72 -4.12 9.60
C LEU A 21 -9.16 -2.72 9.16
N PHE A 22 -9.07 -2.44 7.85
CA PHE A 22 -9.48 -1.17 7.25
C PHE A 22 -10.85 -1.23 6.59
N ARG A 23 -11.67 -2.19 7.02
CA ARG A 23 -13.08 -2.25 6.65
C ARG A 23 -13.76 -1.01 7.23
N SER A 24 -13.78 0.06 6.47
CA SER A 24 -14.43 1.29 6.90
C SER A 24 -15.94 1.10 6.77
N ASN A 25 -16.71 1.92 7.50
CA ASN A 25 -18.15 2.03 7.26
C ASN A 25 -18.46 2.67 5.89
N ASN A 26 -17.44 3.12 5.15
CA ASN A 26 -17.57 3.59 3.80
C ASN A 26 -17.36 2.42 2.82
N PRO A 27 -18.44 1.94 2.15
CA PRO A 27 -18.34 0.83 1.19
C PRO A 27 -17.41 1.14 0.00
N GLU A 28 -17.03 2.39 -0.19
CA GLU A 28 -16.13 2.84 -1.26
C GLU A 28 -14.64 2.79 -0.86
N THR A 29 -14.28 2.14 0.26
CA THR A 29 -12.88 1.82 0.58
C THR A 29 -12.49 0.48 -0.04
N ILE A 30 -11.57 0.51 -1.00
CA ILE A 30 -11.14 -0.66 -1.77
C ILE A 30 -9.66 -0.92 -1.51
N SER A 31 -9.39 -1.96 -0.73
CA SER A 31 -8.02 -2.44 -0.50
C SER A 31 -7.57 -3.34 -1.63
N ASN A 32 -6.31 -3.21 -2.06
CA ASN A 32 -5.78 -3.89 -3.23
C ASN A 32 -4.33 -4.33 -3.01
N VAL A 33 -4.03 -5.58 -3.39
CA VAL A 33 -2.64 -5.96 -3.70
C VAL A 33 -2.26 -5.21 -4.97
N CYS A 34 -1.28 -4.32 -4.85
CA CYS A 34 -1.07 -3.30 -5.86
C CYS A 34 -0.08 -3.81 -6.91
N ASN A 35 -0.61 -4.05 -8.11
CA ASN A 35 0.18 -4.29 -9.32
C ASN A 35 0.26 -3.04 -10.22
N LYS A 36 -0.33 -1.93 -9.80
CA LYS A 36 -0.42 -0.68 -10.57
C LYS A 36 0.63 0.33 -10.11
N LEU A 37 1.04 1.22 -11.01
CA LEU A 37 1.90 2.35 -10.64
C LEU A 37 1.19 3.21 -9.59
N PHE A 38 1.96 3.76 -8.65
CA PHE A 38 1.44 4.74 -7.71
C PHE A 38 1.29 6.09 -8.42
N ASP A 39 0.30 6.16 -9.31
CA ASP A 39 -0.03 7.33 -10.13
C ASP A 39 -0.78 8.39 -9.34
N MET A 40 -0.31 8.60 -8.12
CA MET A 40 -0.76 9.67 -7.28
C MET A 40 0.03 10.92 -7.75
N GLY A 41 1.35 10.84 -7.98
CA GLY A 41 2.11 11.99 -8.47
C GLY A 41 3.56 11.68 -8.85
N GLN A 42 4.44 12.66 -8.67
CA GLN A 42 5.85 12.57 -9.12
C GLN A 42 6.85 12.13 -8.03
N ILE A 43 6.46 12.10 -6.75
CA ILE A 43 7.39 11.82 -5.64
C ILE A 43 7.82 10.34 -5.66
N ALA A 44 6.86 9.43 -5.87
CA ALA A 44 7.13 8.01 -6.01
C ALA A 44 7.85 7.67 -7.33
N ASN A 45 7.92 8.59 -8.29
CA ASN A 45 8.66 8.46 -9.56
C ASN A 45 8.40 7.12 -10.29
N GLY A 46 7.13 6.77 -10.47
CA GLY A 46 6.76 5.50 -11.12
C GLY A 46 7.04 4.25 -10.28
N SER A 47 7.31 4.39 -8.99
CA SER A 47 7.38 3.28 -8.07
C SER A 47 5.98 2.77 -7.72
N ARG A 48 5.92 1.52 -7.25
CA ARG A 48 4.68 0.85 -6.90
C ARG A 48 4.77 0.30 -5.47
N PRO A 49 3.88 0.68 -4.55
CA PRO A 49 3.74 -0.03 -3.28
C PRO A 49 3.21 -1.44 -3.55
N ASP A 50 3.49 -2.39 -2.67
CA ASP A 50 2.93 -3.75 -2.78
C ASP A 50 1.46 -3.80 -2.39
N TYR A 51 1.00 -2.83 -1.59
CA TYR A 51 -0.38 -2.75 -1.11
C TYR A 51 -0.87 -1.31 -1.01
N ILE A 52 -2.15 -1.10 -1.33
CA ILE A 52 -2.84 0.18 -1.12
C ILE A 52 -4.28 -0.04 -0.67
N SER A 53 -4.88 0.96 -0.03
CA SER A 53 -6.33 1.06 0.07
C SER A 53 -6.80 2.42 -0.43
N ASP A 54 -7.58 2.40 -1.51
CA ASP A 54 -8.11 3.59 -2.14
C ASP A 54 -9.52 3.86 -1.62
N VAL A 55 -9.80 5.10 -1.24
CA VAL A 55 -11.13 5.55 -0.83
C VAL A 55 -11.73 6.35 -1.95
N TYR A 56 -12.91 5.92 -2.40
CA TYR A 56 -13.69 6.57 -3.45
C TYR A 56 -14.86 7.35 -2.87
N ASN A 57 -15.39 8.29 -3.66
CA ASN A 57 -16.66 8.96 -3.47
C ASN A 57 -17.28 9.22 -4.84
N GLY A 58 -18.43 8.60 -5.14
CA GLY A 58 -19.10 8.78 -6.42
C GLY A 58 -18.29 8.26 -7.61
N GLY A 59 -17.50 7.20 -7.39
CA GLY A 59 -16.63 6.60 -8.41
C GLY A 59 -15.29 7.32 -8.61
N GLU A 60 -15.06 8.48 -7.99
CA GLU A 60 -13.79 9.19 -8.05
C GLU A 60 -12.92 8.89 -6.82
N ARG A 61 -11.65 8.54 -7.04
CA ARG A 61 -10.69 8.29 -5.96
C ARG A 61 -10.42 9.61 -5.24
N GLN A 62 -10.70 9.63 -3.94
CA GLN A 62 -10.49 10.78 -3.07
C GLN A 62 -9.06 10.79 -2.51
N TYR A 63 -8.61 9.65 -1.98
CA TYR A 63 -7.27 9.49 -1.42
C TYR A 63 -6.90 8.01 -1.29
N THR A 64 -5.64 7.75 -0.97
CA THR A 64 -5.11 6.42 -0.65
C THR A 64 -4.64 6.39 0.80
N ASN A 65 -5.11 5.43 1.60
CA ASN A 65 -4.61 5.13 2.94
C ASN A 65 -5.16 3.78 3.42
N PRO A 66 -4.33 2.78 3.82
CA PRO A 66 -2.86 2.81 3.91
C PRO A 66 -2.14 2.54 2.58
N VAL A 67 -0.81 2.70 2.61
CA VAL A 67 0.15 2.19 1.61
C VAL A 67 1.08 1.18 2.27
N GLY A 68 1.65 0.21 1.55
CA GLY A 68 2.57 -0.73 2.20
C GLY A 68 3.49 -1.51 1.27
N GLU A 69 4.55 -2.05 1.87
CA GLU A 69 5.55 -2.94 1.27
C GLU A 69 5.52 -4.29 1.99
N ILE A 70 5.66 -5.38 1.26
CA ILE A 70 5.59 -6.75 1.80
C ILE A 70 6.94 -7.41 1.57
N LYS A 71 7.49 -8.05 2.60
CA LYS A 71 8.73 -8.84 2.50
C LYS A 71 8.53 -10.22 3.08
N ILE A 72 9.17 -11.20 2.44
CA ILE A 72 9.29 -12.56 2.97
C ILE A 72 10.59 -12.74 3.75
N GLU A 73 10.65 -13.82 4.53
CA GLU A 73 11.88 -14.26 5.16
C GLU A 73 12.98 -14.49 4.11
N GLY A 74 14.20 -13.99 4.41
CA GLY A 74 15.32 -14.01 3.49
C GLY A 74 15.49 -12.75 2.63
N ALA A 75 14.62 -11.74 2.78
CA ALA A 75 14.82 -10.44 2.16
C ALA A 75 16.17 -9.81 2.58
N THR A 76 16.89 -9.24 1.62
CA THR A 76 18.20 -8.64 1.90
C THR A 76 18.04 -7.37 2.74
N LYS A 77 19.01 -7.10 3.63
CA LYS A 77 19.03 -5.86 4.43
C LYS A 77 18.93 -4.60 3.57
N ILE A 78 19.62 -4.58 2.45
CA ILE A 78 19.60 -3.45 1.50
C ILE A 78 18.20 -3.28 0.89
N GLY A 79 17.54 -4.39 0.52
CA GLY A 79 16.16 -4.36 0.03
C GLY A 79 15.20 -3.78 1.06
N ILE A 80 15.28 -4.25 2.31
CA ILE A 80 14.45 -3.74 3.41
C ILE A 80 14.65 -2.24 3.62
N VAL A 81 15.90 -1.76 3.66
CA VAL A 81 16.20 -0.32 3.82
C VAL A 81 15.63 0.50 2.67
N ARG A 82 15.78 0.01 1.43
CA ARG A 82 15.21 0.70 0.26
C ARG A 82 13.70 0.79 0.35
N ASP A 83 13.04 -0.30 0.74
CA ASP A 83 11.58 -0.34 0.79
C ASP A 83 11.03 0.52 1.95
N LEU A 84 11.77 0.65 3.06
CA LEU A 84 11.47 1.65 4.10
C LEU A 84 11.48 3.09 3.57
N TYR A 85 12.46 3.47 2.73
CA TYR A 85 12.47 4.79 2.10
C TYR A 85 11.32 4.96 1.10
N ARG A 86 10.99 3.91 0.34
CA ARG A 86 9.84 3.93 -0.59
C ARG A 86 8.54 4.15 0.17
N MET A 87 8.33 3.49 1.31
CA MET A 87 7.17 3.74 2.16
C MET A 87 7.06 5.20 2.61
N ALA A 88 8.17 5.84 2.97
CA ALA A 88 8.17 7.27 3.32
C ALA A 88 7.75 8.15 2.13
N LEU A 89 8.24 7.84 0.92
CA LEU A 89 7.85 8.55 -0.31
C LEU A 89 6.37 8.35 -0.63
N PHE A 90 5.88 7.11 -0.61
CA PHE A 90 4.46 6.79 -0.84
C PHE A 90 3.53 7.43 0.19
N SER A 91 3.99 7.55 1.43
CA SER A 91 3.22 8.22 2.49
C SER A 91 3.15 9.72 2.25
N LYS A 92 4.27 10.36 1.86
CA LYS A 92 4.34 11.80 1.60
C LYS A 92 3.48 12.22 0.41
N GLU A 93 3.78 11.64 -0.74
CA GLU A 93 2.81 10.84 -1.47
C GLU A 93 1.30 11.14 -1.32
N ALA A 94 0.67 10.17 -0.67
CA ALA A 94 -0.73 10.16 -0.29
C ALA A 94 -1.14 11.34 0.62
N LEU A 95 -0.27 11.79 1.52
CA LEU A 95 -0.53 12.95 2.39
C LEU A 95 -0.84 14.20 1.58
N ASP A 96 0.02 14.53 0.61
CA ASP A 96 -0.05 15.78 -0.13
C ASP A 96 -1.28 15.85 -1.03
N GLN A 97 -1.60 14.74 -1.70
CA GLN A 97 -2.69 14.71 -2.66
C GLN A 97 -4.05 14.58 -2.03
N GLY A 98 -4.17 13.71 -1.03
CA GLY A 98 -5.39 13.59 -0.26
C GLY A 98 -5.61 14.75 0.72
N LYS A 99 -4.64 15.68 0.84
CA LYS A 99 -4.61 16.74 1.85
C LYS A 99 -4.87 16.18 3.26
N LEU A 100 -4.29 15.01 3.52
CA LEU A 100 -4.53 14.24 4.73
C LEU A 100 -3.68 14.78 5.88
N LYS A 101 -4.16 14.59 7.12
CA LYS A 101 -3.39 14.91 8.33
C LYS A 101 -2.43 13.78 8.74
N GLY A 102 -2.60 12.60 8.15
CA GLY A 102 -1.85 11.39 8.49
C GLY A 102 -2.10 10.31 7.45
N VAL A 103 -1.07 9.51 7.18
CA VAL A 103 -1.14 8.30 6.36
C VAL A 103 -0.50 7.17 7.16
N MET A 104 -1.12 6.00 7.11
CA MET A 104 -0.56 4.79 7.67
C MET A 104 0.25 4.07 6.59
N ALA A 105 1.46 3.63 6.96
CA ALA A 105 2.29 2.79 6.13
C ALA A 105 2.78 1.57 6.90
N PHE A 106 2.95 0.44 6.21
CA PHE A 106 3.40 -0.82 6.79
C PHE A 106 4.36 -1.57 5.86
#